data_AF-A0A6B1I8P5-F1
#
_entry.id   AF-A0A6B1I8P5-F1
#
_cell.length_a   1.000
_cell.length_b   1.000
_cell.length_c   1.000
_cell.angle_alpha   90.00
_cell.angle_beta   90.00
_cell.angle_gamma   90.00
#
_symmetry.space_group_name_H-M   'P 1'
#
loop_
_entity.id
_entity.type
_entity.pdbx_description
1 polymer ?
#
loop_
_entity_poly.entity_id
_entity_poly.type
_entity_poly.pdbx_seq_one_letter_code
_entity_poly.pdbx_strand_id
1 'polypeptide(L)'
;MTAIELPDGEYTAVVDNVEDGLATVFFERDGEEVGNAVLDASWLPSDGQHADAILSVTVSEGRIESVSYKPEQTADRKAAAQDRFDRLSKRPPSDEEA
;
A
#
# COMPACT_ATOMS: atom_id res chain seq x y z
N MET A 1 3.83 -6.56 20.68
CA MET A 1 2.98 -6.48 19.49
C MET A 1 2.15 -5.22 19.62
N THR A 2 2.23 -4.32 18.63
CA THR A 2 1.45 -3.07 18.61
C THR A 2 -0.01 -3.43 18.38
N ALA A 3 -0.91 -2.91 19.22
CA ALA A 3 -2.34 -3.04 18.97
C ALA A 3 -2.70 -2.17 17.76
N ILE A 4 -3.45 -2.72 16.82
CA ILE A 4 -3.95 -1.99 15.66
C ILE A 4 -5.30 -1.40 16.03
N GLU A 5 -5.43 -0.08 15.90
CA GLU A 5 -6.67 0.66 16.13
C GLU A 5 -7.63 0.56 14.94
N LEU A 6 -7.83 -0.66 14.43
CA LEU A 6 -8.77 -0.96 13.36
C LEU A 6 -9.80 -1.99 13.84
N PRO A 7 -11.06 -1.88 13.37
CA PRO A 7 -12.05 -2.94 13.56
C PRO A 7 -11.57 -4.28 12.97
N ASP A 8 -12.23 -5.36 13.38
CA ASP A 8 -11.98 -6.67 12.80
C ASP A 8 -12.41 -6.71 11.32
N GLY A 9 -11.63 -7.41 10.50
CA GLY A 9 -11.94 -7.63 9.09
C GLY A 9 -10.71 -7.64 8.18
N GLU A 10 -10.97 -7.68 6.88
CA GLU A 10 -9.94 -7.61 5.84
C GLU A 10 -9.68 -6.16 5.41
N TYR A 11 -8.41 -5.90 5.12
CA TYR A 11 -7.87 -4.61 4.67
C TYR A 11 -6.83 -4.85 3.57
N THR A 12 -6.76 -3.90 2.64
CA THR A 12 -5.58 -3.75 1.79
C THR A 12 -4.58 -2.91 2.56
N ALA A 13 -3.33 -3.34 2.65
CA ALA A 13 -2.30 -2.58 3.33
C ALA A 13 -1.16 -2.22 2.38
N VAL A 14 -0.67 -0.99 2.46
CA VAL A 14 0.41 -0.48 1.62
C VAL A 14 1.61 -0.17 2.50
N VAL A 15 2.75 -0.76 2.18
CA VAL A 15 4.02 -0.43 2.85
C VAL A 15 4.53 0.89 2.29
N ASP A 16 4.57 1.92 3.12
CA ASP A 16 5.11 3.23 2.73
C ASP A 16 6.63 3.19 2.71
N ASN A 17 7.23 2.66 3.78
CA ASN A 17 8.68 2.56 3.90
C ASN A 17 9.11 1.43 4.83
N VAL A 18 10.35 0.96 4.65
CA VAL A 18 11.02 -0.03 5.51
C VAL A 18 12.39 0.49 5.92
N GLU A 19 12.55 0.85 7.19
CA GLU A 19 13.78 1.43 7.74
C GLU A 19 14.09 0.82 9.10
N ASP A 20 15.38 0.54 9.36
CA ASP A 20 15.86 -0.02 10.63
C ASP A 20 15.10 -1.30 11.09
N GLY A 21 14.59 -2.08 10.13
CA GLY A 21 13.81 -3.29 10.41
C GLY A 21 12.34 -3.03 10.78
N LEU A 22 11.87 -1.79 10.68
CA LEU A 22 10.47 -1.40 10.89
C LEU A 22 9.82 -1.04 9.55
N ALA A 23 8.56 -1.40 9.41
CA ALA A 23 7.73 -1.05 8.26
C ALA A 23 6.58 -0.14 8.70
N THR A 24 6.46 1.02 8.06
CA THR A 24 5.27 1.86 8.18
C THR A 24 4.24 1.39 7.16
N VAL A 25 3.05 1.05 7.63
CA VAL A 25 2.00 0.44 6.81
C VAL A 25 0.71 1.23 6.96
N PHE A 26 0.10 1.58 5.83
CA PHE A 26 -1.21 2.22 5.75
C PHE A 26 -2.27 1.19 5.38
N PHE A 27 -3.44 1.26 6.00
CA PHE A 27 -4.56 0.37 5.74
C PHE A 27 -5.64 1.10 4.96
N GLU A 28 -6.10 0.47 3.90
CA GLU A 28 -7.14 0.94 3.01
C GLU A 28 -8.33 -0.05 3.04
N ARG A 29 -9.55 0.48 3.00
CA ARG A 29 -10.79 -0.28 2.75
C ARG A 29 -11.61 0.49 1.74
N ASP A 30 -12.10 -0.21 0.71
CA ASP A 30 -12.86 0.38 -0.40
C ASP A 30 -12.16 1.57 -1.08
N GLY A 31 -10.82 1.57 -1.08
CA GLY A 31 -9.98 2.62 -1.68
C GLY A 31 -9.78 3.87 -0.82
N GLU A 32 -10.26 3.86 0.43
CA GLU A 32 -10.05 4.94 1.40
C GLU A 32 -9.10 4.48 2.51
N GLU A 33 -8.15 5.34 2.90
CA GLU A 33 -7.27 5.10 4.04
C GLU A 33 -8.09 5.16 5.35
N VAL A 34 -7.99 4.12 6.15
CA VAL A 34 -8.73 3.96 7.41
C VAL A 34 -7.84 3.96 8.64
N GLY A 35 -6.51 3.92 8.46
CA GLY A 35 -5.54 4.01 9.54
C GLY A 35 -4.14 3.55 9.12
N ASN A 36 -3.21 3.57 10.06
CA ASN A 36 -1.82 3.17 9.84
C ASN A 36 -1.21 2.52 11.09
N ALA A 37 -0.15 1.75 10.91
CA ALA A 37 0.62 1.16 12.00
C ALA A 37 2.12 1.05 11.64
N VAL A 38 2.96 1.00 12.67
CA VAL A 38 4.37 0.63 12.54
C VAL A 38 4.53 -0.81 13.01
N LEU A 39 5.06 -1.65 12.12
CA LEU A 39 5.24 -3.08 12.32
C LEU A 39 6.71 -3.45 12.24
N ASP A 40 7.09 -4.58 12.83
CA ASP A 40 8.39 -5.18 12.57
C ASP A 40 8.39 -5.77 11.15
N ALA A 41 9.36 -5.39 10.32
CA ALA A 41 9.44 -5.85 8.93
C ALA A 41 9.54 -7.38 8.84
N SER A 42 10.09 -8.03 9.87
CA SER A 42 10.18 -9.50 9.93
C SER A 42 8.82 -10.21 10.00
N TRP A 43 7.74 -9.49 10.32
CA TRP A 43 6.38 -10.04 10.32
C TRP A 43 5.72 -9.97 8.94
N LEU A 44 6.27 -9.17 8.04
CA LEU A 44 5.82 -9.12 6.66
C LEU A 44 6.42 -10.29 5.88
N PRO A 45 5.70 -10.83 4.89
CA PRO A 45 6.27 -11.74 3.91
C PRO A 45 7.53 -11.12 3.31
N SER A 46 8.61 -11.88 3.20
CA SER A 46 9.91 -11.40 2.72
C SER A 46 9.83 -10.70 1.37
N ASP A 47 8.95 -11.16 0.47
CA ASP A 47 8.76 -10.55 -0.85
C ASP A 47 8.02 -9.22 -0.80
N GLY A 48 7.35 -8.89 0.32
CA GLY A 48 6.64 -7.64 0.56
C GLY A 48 7.35 -6.70 1.54
N GLN A 49 8.60 -6.97 1.92
CA GLN A 49 9.41 -6.12 2.82
C GLN A 49 10.07 -4.96 2.04
N HIS A 50 9.28 -4.20 1.30
CA HIS A 50 9.77 -3.05 0.54
C HIS A 50 8.69 -1.99 0.40
N ALA A 51 9.10 -0.75 0.16
CA ALA A 51 8.20 0.36 -0.14
C ALA A 51 7.31 0.02 -1.35
N ASP A 52 6.09 0.57 -1.35
CA ASP A 52 5.02 0.34 -2.31
C ASP A 52 4.45 -1.09 -2.34
N ALA A 53 4.89 -2.01 -1.47
CA ALA A 53 4.33 -3.35 -1.42
C ALA A 53 2.87 -3.33 -0.98
N ILE A 54 2.00 -3.98 -1.76
CA ILE A 54 0.59 -4.17 -1.42
C ILE A 54 0.40 -5.52 -0.74
N LEU A 55 -0.26 -5.52 0.41
CA LEU A 55 -0.55 -6.66 1.25
C LEU A 55 -2.06 -6.80 1.42
N SER A 56 -2.57 -8.03 1.54
CA SER A 56 -3.88 -8.30 2.14
C SER A 56 -3.64 -8.66 3.60
N VAL A 57 -4.37 -7.99 4.49
CA VAL A 57 -4.22 -8.12 5.94
C VAL A 57 -5.57 -8.42 6.57
N THR A 58 -5.60 -9.42 7.45
CA THR A 58 -6.76 -9.70 8.31
C THR A 58 -6.47 -9.21 9.72
N VAL A 59 -7.33 -8.33 10.25
CA VAL A 59 -7.28 -7.86 11.63
C VAL A 59 -8.39 -8.56 12.43
N SER A 60 -8.04 -9.03 13.62
CA SER A 60 -8.95 -9.63 14.60
C SER A 60 -8.49 -9.27 16.00
N GLU A 61 -9.41 -8.86 16.86
CA GLU A 61 -9.15 -8.44 18.24
C GLU A 61 -8.02 -7.40 18.36
N GLY A 62 -7.97 -6.46 17.41
CA GLY A 62 -6.94 -5.41 17.34
C GLY A 62 -5.54 -5.93 17.03
N ARG A 63 -5.42 -7.09 16.37
CA ARG A 63 -4.14 -7.70 15.97
C ARG A 63 -4.20 -8.20 14.53
N ILE A 64 -3.02 -8.26 13.89
CA ILE A 64 -2.87 -8.92 12.60
C ILE A 64 -2.91 -10.43 12.80
N GLU A 65 -3.88 -11.09 12.19
CA GLU A 65 -3.93 -12.56 12.12
C GLU A 65 -3.20 -13.11 10.90
N SER A 66 -3.31 -12.41 9.76
CA SER A 66 -2.68 -12.85 8.52
C SER A 66 -2.21 -11.67 7.68
N VAL A 67 -1.09 -11.87 6.98
CA VAL A 67 -0.53 -10.94 5.98
C VAL A 67 -0.14 -11.75 4.76
N SER A 68 -0.56 -11.31 3.58
CA SER A 68 -0.18 -11.92 2.30
C SER A 68 0.21 -10.85 1.29
N TYR A 69 1.39 -10.98 0.70
CA TYR A 69 1.85 -10.08 -0.36
C TYR A 69 1.04 -10.28 -1.66
N LYS A 70 0.70 -9.17 -2.33
CA LYS A 70 -0.07 -9.11 -3.57
C LYS A 70 0.80 -8.53 -4.69
N PRO A 71 1.64 -9.34 -5.35
CA PRO A 71 2.58 -8.86 -6.37
C PRO A 71 1.86 -8.26 -7.59
N GLU A 72 0.76 -8.86 -8.04
CA GLU A 72 0.00 -8.37 -9.19
C GLU A 72 -0.58 -6.98 -8.93
N GLN A 73 -1.24 -6.78 -7.77
CA GLN A 73 -1.76 -5.46 -7.40
C GLN A 73 -0.65 -4.42 -7.24
N THR A 74 0.51 -4.82 -6.71
CA THR A 74 1.68 -3.94 -6.59
C THR A 74 2.15 -3.48 -7.97
N ALA A 75 2.25 -4.40 -8.93
CA ALA A 75 2.62 -4.09 -10.31
C ALA A 75 1.57 -3.21 -11.00
N ASP A 76 0.28 -3.49 -10.81
CA ASP A 76 -0.82 -2.73 -11.40
C ASP A 76 -0.84 -1.27 -10.89
N ARG A 77 -0.67 -1.06 -9.57
CA ARG A 77 -0.62 0.29 -8.98
C ARG A 77 0.56 1.09 -9.55
N LYS A 78 1.72 0.44 -9.72
CA LYS A 78 2.91 1.05 -10.34
C LYS A 78 2.66 1.42 -11.81
N ALA A 79 2.05 0.52 -12.59
CA ALA A 79 1.70 0.79 -13.98
C ALA A 79 0.70 1.96 -14.09
N ALA A 80 -0.35 1.98 -13.27
CA ALA A 80 -1.32 3.07 -13.24
C ALA A 80 -0.72 4.42 -12.81
N ALA A 81 0.28 4.42 -11.94
CA ALA A 81 1.03 5.63 -11.61
C ALA A 81 1.86 6.13 -12.80
N GLN A 82 2.55 5.22 -13.50
CA GLN A 82 3.34 5.55 -14.69
C GLN A 82 2.47 6.07 -15.84
N ASP A 83 1.34 5.41 -16.13
CA ASP A 83 0.42 5.83 -17.18
C ASP A 83 -0.12 7.25 -16.94
N ARG A 84 -0.41 7.57 -15.67
CA ARG A 84 -0.81 8.91 -15.26
C ARG A 84 0.31 9.92 -15.45
N PHE A 85 1.54 9.57 -15.06
CA PHE A 85 2.71 10.42 -15.27
C PHE A 85 2.96 10.69 -16.76
N ASP A 86 2.89 9.66 -17.60
CA ASP A 86 3.08 9.79 -19.05
C ASP A 86 2.00 10.67 -19.68
N ARG A 87 0.75 10.56 -19.22
CA ARG A 87 -0.34 11.42 -19.66
C ARG A 87 -0.12 12.89 -19.26
N LEU A 88 0.39 13.14 -18.05
CA LEU A 88 0.67 14.50 -17.58
C LEU A 88 1.93 15.10 -18.22
N SER A 89 2.90 14.26 -18.56
CA SER A 89 4.16 14.67 -19.19
C SER A 89 4.02 14.93 -20.69
N LYS A 90 2.97 14.40 -21.32
CA LYS A 90 2.62 14.76 -22.70
C LYS A 90 2.19 16.22 -22.74
N ARG A 91 2.89 16.99 -23.56
CA ARG A 91 2.57 18.40 -23.84
C ARG A 91 1.08 18.49 -24.20
N PRO A 92 0.27 19.31 -23.50
CA PRO A 92 -1.09 19.60 -23.91
C PRO A 92 -1.07 20.06 -25.37
N PRO A 93 -2.09 19.75 -26.20
CA PRO A 93 -2.17 20.35 -27.53
C PRO A 93 -2.06 21.87 -27.35
N SER A 94 -1.07 22.48 -28.00
CA SER A 94 -0.95 23.93 -28.04
C SER A 94 -2.23 24.44 -28.70
N ASP A 95 -2.98 25.28 -27.98
CA ASP A 95 -4.05 26.10 -28.52
C ASP A 95 -3.42 27.10 -29.50
N GLU A 96 -3.01 26.61 -30.68
CA GLU A 96 -2.60 27.41 -31.84
C GLU A 96 -3.77 27.40 -32.83
N GLU A 97 -4.67 28.35 -32.57
CA GLU A 97 -5.41 29.21 -33.51
C GLU A 97 -6.21 28.55 -34.66
N ALA A 98 -7.53 28.69 -34.58
CA ALA A 98 -8.43 28.75 -35.74
C ALA A 98 -9.25 30.05 -35.70
#